data_AF-J9Q1T7-F1
#
_entry.id   AF-J9Q1T7-F1
#
_cell.length_a   1.000
_cell.length_b   1.000
_cell.length_c   1.000
_cell.angle_alpha   90.00
_cell.angle_beta   90.00
_cell.angle_gamma   90.00
#
_symmetry.space_group_name_H-M   'P 1'
#
loop_
_entity.id
_entity.type
_entity.pdbx_description
1 polymer ?
#
loop_
_entity_poly.entity_id
_entity_poly.type
_entity_poly.pdbx_seq_one_letter_code
_entity_poly.pdbx_strand_id
1 'polypeptide(L)'
;EDTRRGRIYLPQDELAQYGLSDEDIFNGKVTDKWRSFMKKQIKRARMFFQEAENGVTELSRASRWPVWASLLLYRQILDEIEA
;
A
#
# COMPACT_ATOMS: atom_id res chain seq x y z
N GLU A 1 0.63 9.01 10.02
CA GLU A 1 0.41 8.73 11.46
C GLU A 1 1.63 8.09 12.09
N ASP A 2 2.16 7.03 11.49
CA ASP A 2 3.32 6.27 11.99
C ASP A 2 4.58 7.09 12.19
N THR A 3 4.88 8.02 11.28
CA THR A 3 6.03 8.94 11.41
C THR A 3 5.95 9.79 12.67
N ARG A 4 4.75 10.24 13.08
CA ARG A 4 4.53 10.96 14.36
C ARG A 4 4.79 10.07 15.58
N ARG A 5 4.81 8.75 15.41
CA ARG A 5 5.15 7.75 16.43
C ARG A 5 6.56 7.19 16.27
N GLY A 6 7.39 7.80 15.41
CA GLY A 6 8.77 7.37 15.17
C GLY A 6 8.90 6.07 14.38
N ARG A 7 7.90 5.70 13.57
CA ARG A 7 7.87 4.42 12.84
C ARG A 7 7.83 4.62 11.33
N ILE A 8 8.61 3.82 10.60
CA ILE A 8 8.63 3.73 9.14
C ILE A 8 8.53 2.25 8.75
N TYR A 9 7.52 1.91 7.94
CA TYR A 9 7.26 0.54 7.45
C TYR A 9 7.64 0.36 5.97
N LEU A 10 8.19 1.40 5.36
CA LEU A 10 8.56 1.41 3.94
C LEU A 10 9.88 0.64 3.73
N PRO A 11 10.04 -0.08 2.61
CA PRO A 11 11.27 -0.82 2.33
C PRO A 11 12.45 0.13 2.13
N GLN A 12 13.49 -0.03 2.94
CA GLN A 12 14.64 0.89 3.00
C GLN A 12 15.51 0.83 1.75
N ASP A 13 15.69 -0.36 1.19
CA ASP A 13 16.40 -0.58 -0.07
C ASP A 13 15.67 0.08 -1.24
N GLU A 14 14.34 0.02 -1.26
CA GLU A 14 13.53 0.69 -2.27
C GLU A 14 13.54 2.21 -2.08
N LEU A 15 13.43 2.72 -0.85
CA LEU A 15 13.57 4.16 -0.60
C LEU A 15 14.89 4.71 -1.14
N ALA A 16 16.01 4.01 -0.88
CA ALA A 16 17.32 4.37 -1.37
C ALA A 16 17.40 4.39 -2.91
N GLN A 17 16.73 3.46 -3.62
CA GLN A 17 16.65 3.45 -5.08
C GLN A 17 15.99 4.70 -5.66
N TYR A 18 15.07 5.33 -4.93
CA TYR A 18 14.43 6.60 -5.30
C TYR A 18 15.13 7.83 -4.73
N GLY A 19 16.26 7.63 -4.02
CA GLY A 19 17.00 8.70 -3.37
C GLY A 19 16.19 9.39 -2.27
N LEU A 20 15.44 8.59 -1.50
CA LEU A 20 14.70 8.98 -0.30
C LEU A 20 15.38 8.40 0.94
N SER A 21 15.35 9.16 2.03
CA SER A 21 15.84 8.77 3.35
C SER A 21 14.70 8.79 4.37
N ASP A 22 14.93 8.21 5.55
CA ASP A 22 13.99 8.31 6.67
C ASP A 22 13.69 9.76 7.05
N GLU A 23 14.67 10.67 6.95
CA GLU A 23 14.48 12.10 7.20
C GLU A 23 13.48 12.71 6.21
N ASP A 24 13.54 12.33 4.93
CA ASP A 24 12.55 12.76 3.93
C ASP A 24 11.13 12.31 4.31
N ILE A 25 11.01 11.09 4.84
CA ILE A 25 9.73 10.51 5.28
C ILE A 25 9.20 11.24 6.52
N PHE A 26 10.07 11.52 7.51
CA PHE A 26 9.70 12.28 8.70
C PHE A 26 9.31 13.73 8.38
N ASN A 27 9.96 14.35 7.39
CA ASN A 27 9.63 15.70 6.93
C ASN A 27 8.28 15.80 6.21
N GLY A 28 7.70 14.68 5.77
CA GLY A 28 6.33 14.61 5.24
C GLY A 28 6.10 15.40 3.94
N LYS A 29 7.15 15.66 3.16
CA LYS A 29 7.06 16.43 1.91
C LYS A 29 6.72 15.52 0.72
N VAL A 30 5.63 15.84 0.03
CA VAL A 30 5.20 15.12 -1.19
C VAL A 30 6.00 15.61 -2.41
N THR A 31 7.16 14.99 -2.63
CA THR A 31 8.06 15.26 -3.78
C THR A 31 7.77 14.34 -4.96
N ASP A 32 8.38 14.59 -6.12
CA ASP A 32 8.23 13.71 -7.28
C ASP A 32 8.92 12.36 -7.10
N LYS A 33 10.02 12.32 -6.34
CA LYS A 33 10.67 11.08 -5.89
C LYS A 33 9.71 10.26 -5.04
N TRP A 34 9.05 10.90 -4.07
CA TRP A 34 8.03 10.28 -3.23
C TRP A 34 6.85 9.75 -4.05
N ARG A 35 6.30 10.54 -4.98
CA ARG A 35 5.22 10.10 -5.88
C ARG A 35 5.64 8.89 -6.70
N SER A 36 6.86 8.90 -7.25
CA SER A 36 7.39 7.80 -8.06
C SER A 36 7.58 6.52 -7.22
N PHE A 37 8.08 6.67 -6.00
CA PHE A 37 8.18 5.56 -5.04
C PHE A 37 6.80 4.99 -4.69
N MET A 38 5.84 5.85 -4.31
CA MET A 38 4.49 5.43 -3.92
C MET A 38 3.74 4.74 -5.05
N LYS A 39 3.89 5.18 -6.31
CA LYS A 39 3.32 4.48 -7.48
C LYS A 39 3.78 3.03 -7.58
N LYS A 40 5.05 2.74 -7.28
CA LYS A 40 5.57 1.36 -7.26
C LYS A 40 4.96 0.55 -6.12
N GLN A 41 4.80 1.15 -4.94
CA GLN A 41 4.17 0.50 -3.78
C GLN A 41 2.69 0.18 -4.02
N ILE A 42 1.95 1.15 -4.58
CA ILE A 42 0.53 0.99 -4.94
C ILE A 42 0.37 -0.10 -5.99
N LYS A 43 1.21 -0.11 -7.04
CA LYS A 43 1.20 -1.16 -8.06
C LYS A 43 1.40 -2.55 -7.44
N ARG A 44 2.35 -2.69 -6.50
CA ARG A 44 2.60 -3.95 -5.78
C ARG A 44 1.39 -4.35 -4.92
N ALA A 45 0.77 -3.41 -4.21
CA ALA A 45 -0.43 -3.70 -3.42
C ALA A 45 -1.61 -4.13 -4.31
N ARG A 46 -1.85 -3.46 -5.44
CA ARG A 46 -2.89 -3.85 -6.41
C ARG A 46 -2.67 -5.26 -6.97
N MET A 47 -1.43 -5.65 -7.23
CA MET A 47 -1.07 -7.02 -7.63
C MET A 47 -1.49 -8.05 -6.56
N PHE A 48 -1.19 -7.80 -5.28
CA PHE A 48 -1.61 -8.70 -4.20
C PHE A 48 -3.13 -8.76 -4.03
N PHE A 49 -3.85 -7.64 -4.20
CA PHE A 49 -5.31 -7.67 -4.22
C PHE A 49 -5.85 -8.53 -5.37
N GLN A 50 -5.26 -8.42 -6.57
CA GLN A 50 -5.66 -9.21 -7.72
C GLN A 50 -5.42 -10.72 -7.51
N GLU A 51 -4.30 -11.09 -6.90
CA GLU A 51 -4.02 -12.48 -6.53
C GLU A 51 -4.98 -12.99 -5.44
N ALA A 52 -5.28 -12.15 -4.44
CA ALA A 52 -6.18 -12.49 -3.35
C ALA A 52 -7.63 -12.70 -3.80
N GLU A 53 -8.09 -12.02 -4.86
CA GLU A 53 -9.43 -12.22 -5.42
C GLU A 53 -9.69 -13.69 -5.79
N ASN A 54 -8.70 -14.36 -6.36
CA ASN A 54 -8.79 -15.80 -6.67
C ASN A 54 -8.87 -16.65 -5.40
N GLY A 55 -8.18 -16.25 -4.32
CA GLY A 55 -8.23 -16.95 -3.04
C GLY A 55 -9.59 -16.90 -2.35
N VAL A 56 -10.43 -15.89 -2.64
CA VAL A 56 -11.76 -15.76 -2.04
C VAL A 56 -12.67 -16.92 -2.44
N THR A 57 -12.54 -17.47 -3.65
CA THR A 57 -13.38 -18.59 -4.10
C THR A 57 -13.07 -19.89 -3.38
N GLU A 58 -11.85 -20.04 -2.88
CA GLU A 58 -11.39 -21.22 -2.14
C GLU A 58 -11.89 -21.26 -0.68
N LEU A 59 -12.45 -20.14 -0.19
CA LEU A 59 -13.02 -20.07 1.15
C LEU A 59 -14.38 -20.78 1.25
N SER A 60 -14.72 -21.17 2.48
CA SER A 60 -16.07 -21.65 2.81
C SER A 60 -17.13 -20.63 2.38
N ARG A 61 -18.30 -21.09 1.92
CA ARG A 61 -19.36 -20.23 1.37
C ARG A 61 -19.75 -19.09 2.31
N ALA A 62 -19.81 -19.35 3.62
CA ALA A 62 -20.16 -18.35 4.63
C ALA A 62 -19.09 -17.25 4.78
N SER A 63 -17.82 -17.56 4.51
CA SER A 63 -16.70 -16.63 4.66
C SER A 63 -16.46 -15.75 3.43
N ARG A 64 -16.94 -16.14 2.24
CA ARG A 64 -16.64 -15.44 0.98
C ARG A 64 -17.09 -13.98 0.99
N TRP A 65 -18.34 -13.74 1.37
CA TRP A 65 -18.94 -12.40 1.35
C TRP A 65 -18.20 -11.36 2.21
N PRO A 66 -17.98 -11.60 3.53
CA PRO A 66 -17.27 -10.63 4.36
C PRO A 66 -15.82 -10.39 3.91
N VAL A 67 -15.14 -11.43 3.41
CA VAL A 67 -13.77 -11.30 2.90
C VAL A 67 -13.75 -10.50 1.59
N TRP A 68 -14.69 -10.76 0.68
CA TRP A 68 -14.79 -10.04 -0.58
C TRP A 68 -15.13 -8.55 -0.37
N ALA A 69 -16.04 -8.25 0.56
CA ALA A 69 -16.34 -6.87 0.93
C ALA A 69 -15.12 -6.15 1.49
N SER A 70 -14.37 -6.80 2.37
CA SER A 70 -13.12 -6.24 2.93
C SER A 70 -12.07 -6.01 1.84
N LEU A 71 -11.91 -6.97 0.92
CA LEU A 71 -11.00 -6.86 -0.22
C LEU A 71 -11.30 -5.61 -1.04
N LEU A 72 -12.58 -5.40 -1.41
CA LEU A 72 -12.98 -4.24 -2.20
C LEU A 72 -12.74 -2.91 -1.48
N LEU A 73 -13.16 -2.81 -0.21
CA LEU A 73 -13.05 -1.58 0.57
C LEU A 73 -11.58 -1.20 0.80
N TYR A 74 -10.73 -2.17 1.15
CA TYR A 74 -9.32 -1.91 1.36
C TYR A 74 -8.57 -1.59 0.06
N ARG A 75 -8.99 -2.16 -1.08
CA ARG A 75 -8.43 -1.81 -2.38
C ARG A 75 -8.69 -0.35 -2.74
N GLN A 76 -9.88 0.17 -2.42
CA GLN A 76 -10.26 1.56 -2.72
C GLN A 76 -9.45 2.60 -1.94
N ILE A 77 -8.86 2.23 -0.79
CA ILE A 77 -7.92 3.11 -0.07
C ILE A 77 -6.74 3.50 -0.98
N LEU A 78 -6.31 2.61 -1.88
CA LEU A 78 -5.22 2.91 -2.81
C LEU A 78 -5.60 4.00 -3.82
N ASP A 79 -6.87 4.12 -4.19
CA ASP A 79 -7.36 5.17 -5.07
C ASP A 79 -7.31 6.54 -4.37
N GLU A 80 -7.68 6.57 -3.09
CA GLU A 80 -7.57 7.79 -2.24
C GLU A 80 -6.12 8.23 -1.98
N ILE A 81 -5.16 7.29 -1.99
CA ILE A 81 -3.73 7.62 -1.87
C ILE A 81 -3.17 8.15 -3.19
N GLU A 82 -3.74 7.75 -4.33
CA GLU A 82 -3.27 8.10 -5.67
C GLU A 82 -3.86 9.43 -6.20
N ALA A 83 -5.05 9.81 -5.74
CA ALA A 83 -5.76 11.05 -6.09
C ALA A 83 -5.03 12.33 -5.65
#